data_AF-A0A841CHS4-F1
#
_entry.id   AF-A0A841CHS4-F1
#
_cell.length_a   1.000
_cell.length_b   1.000
_cell.length_c   1.000
_cell.angle_alpha   90.00
_cell.angle_beta   90.00
_cell.angle_gamma   90.00
#
_symmetry.space_group_name_H-M   'P 1'
#
loop_
_entity.id
_entity.type
_entity.pdbx_description
1 polymer ?
#
loop_
_entity_poly.entity_id
_entity_poly.type
_entity_poly.pdbx_seq_one_letter_code
_entity_poly.pdbx_strand_id
1 'polypeptide(L)'
;MREHLERIALAVDEVMAETVAIGVLTPWEHVDWLRLHADLLDRLGAAAGAGSPVSGRGELVRDRAERMADRLNRLPSVERGPTDDALECLAVAGDGHFFRGEPAPER
;
A
#
# COMPACT_ATOMS: atom_id res chain seq x y z
N MET A 1 0.66 24.67 22.40
CA MET A 1 0.76 24.32 20.96
C MET A 1 1.68 23.13 20.73
N ARG A 2 2.94 23.17 21.20
CA ARG A 2 3.90 22.07 21.08
C ARG A 2 3.35 20.70 21.54
N GLU A 3 2.87 20.60 22.77
CA GLU A 3 2.30 19.34 23.32
C GLU A 3 1.10 18.82 22.51
N HIS A 4 0.36 19.71 21.84
CA HIS A 4 -0.74 19.30 20.97
C HIS A 4 -0.22 18.66 19.68
N LEU A 5 0.82 19.24 19.07
CA LEU A 5 1.49 18.68 17.89
C LEU A 5 2.17 17.35 18.19
N GLU A 6 2.74 17.20 19.39
CA GLU A 6 3.32 15.93 19.86
C GLU A 6 2.25 14.83 20.00
N ARG A 7 1.06 15.17 20.53
CA ARG A 7 -0.08 14.24 20.56
C ARG A 7 -0.57 13.87 19.16
N ILE A 8 -0.61 14.83 18.23
CA ILE A 8 -0.95 14.54 16.83
C ILE A 8 0.08 13.59 16.21
N ALA A 9 1.37 13.79 16.46
CA ALA A 9 2.41 12.91 15.95
C ALA A 9 2.21 11.46 16.43
N LEU A 10 1.92 11.27 17.73
CA LEU A 10 1.60 9.95 18.29
C LEU A 10 0.38 9.31 17.63
N ALA A 11 -0.71 10.07 17.45
CA ALA A 11 -1.90 9.57 16.78
C ALA A 11 -1.63 9.19 15.31
N VAL A 12 -0.80 9.97 14.61
CA VAL A 12 -0.34 9.62 13.26
C VAL A 12 0.45 8.31 13.30
N ASP A 13 1.39 8.14 14.22
CA ASP A 13 2.17 6.89 14.31
C ASP A 13 1.28 5.67 14.53
N GLU A 14 0.29 5.78 15.42
CA GLU A 14 -0.67 4.72 15.73
C GLU A 14 -1.47 4.33 14.48
N VAL A 15 -2.10 5.30 13.81
CA VAL A 15 -2.90 5.05 12.59
C VAL A 15 -2.05 4.48 11.46
N MET A 16 -0.85 5.02 11.25
CA MET A 16 0.05 4.55 10.19
C MET A 16 0.51 3.11 10.47
N ALA A 17 0.79 2.76 11.73
CA ALA A 17 1.18 1.40 12.14
C ALA A 17 0.02 0.41 12.04
N GLU A 18 -1.19 0.80 12.48
CA GLU A 18 -2.39 -0.02 12.40
C GLU A 18 -2.74 -0.35 10.94
N THR A 19 -2.65 0.64 10.04
CA THR A 19 -2.91 0.45 8.60
C THR A 19 -2.00 -0.62 7.99
N VAL A 20 -0.71 -0.63 8.35
CA VAL A 20 0.24 -1.64 7.90
C VAL A 20 -0.09 -3.01 8.48
N ALA A 21 -0.51 -3.08 9.76
CA ALA A 21 -0.84 -4.33 10.44
C ALA A 21 -2.09 -5.02 9.88
N ILE A 22 -3.06 -4.26 9.36
CA ILE A 22 -4.30 -4.79 8.77
C ILE A 22 -4.07 -5.41 7.37
N GLY A 23 -2.92 -5.14 6.74
CA GLY A 23 -2.36 -6.02 5.70
C GLY A 23 -2.85 -5.80 4.26
N VAL A 24 -3.23 -4.59 3.87
CA VAL A 24 -3.80 -4.31 2.52
C VAL A 24 -2.79 -3.66 1.55
N LEU A 25 -1.59 -3.28 2.00
CA LEU A 25 -0.62 -2.58 1.17
C LEU A 25 0.28 -3.55 0.39
N THR A 26 0.37 -3.39 -0.92
CA THR A 26 1.46 -3.94 -1.72
C THR A 26 2.81 -3.38 -1.25
N PRO A 27 3.94 -4.02 -1.59
CA PRO A 27 5.24 -3.56 -1.10
C PRO A 27 5.60 -2.13 -1.53
N TRP A 28 5.27 -1.72 -2.75
CA TRP A 28 5.50 -0.34 -3.21
C TRP A 28 4.55 0.66 -2.53
N GLU A 29 3.29 0.30 -2.30
CA GLU A 29 2.38 1.13 -1.52
C GLU A 29 2.86 1.30 -0.08
N HIS A 30 3.49 0.28 0.51
CA HIS A 30 4.11 0.40 1.84
C HIS A 30 5.31 1.38 1.81
N VAL A 31 6.13 1.39 0.74
CA VAL A 31 7.19 2.40 0.58
C VAL A 31 6.60 3.81 0.54
N ASP A 32 5.56 4.03 -0.26
CA ASP A 32 4.92 5.34 -0.38
C ASP A 32 4.21 5.76 0.92
N TRP A 33 3.64 4.80 1.64
CA TRP A 33 3.07 5.02 2.97
C TRP A 33 4.12 5.50 3.98
N LEU A 34 5.31 4.87 4.00
CA LEU A 34 6.42 5.31 4.85
C LEU A 34 6.92 6.70 4.46
N ARG A 35 6.99 7.01 3.16
CA ARG A 35 7.38 8.36 2.69
C ARG A 35 6.39 9.43 3.13
N LEU A 36 5.09 9.17 3.02
CA LEU A 36 4.05 10.05 3.54
C LEU A 36 4.17 10.24 5.06
N HIS A 37 4.39 9.15 5.81
CA HIS A 37 4.60 9.21 7.26
C HIS A 37 5.77 10.11 7.63
N ALA A 38 6.90 9.97 6.93
CA ALA A 38 8.09 10.80 7.13
C ALA A 38 7.78 12.30 6.90
N ASP A 39 7.10 12.64 5.81
CA ASP A 39 6.73 14.03 5.49
C ASP A 39 5.81 14.64 6.56
N LEU A 40 4.82 13.88 7.04
CA LEU A 40 3.93 14.34 8.11
C LEU A 40 4.70 14.61 9.41
N LEU A 41 5.61 13.71 9.80
CA LEU A 41 6.44 13.89 10.99
C LEU A 41 7.39 15.09 10.87
N ASP A 42 7.98 15.33 9.69
CA ASP A 42 8.83 16.48 9.46
C ASP A 42 8.07 17.81 9.59
N ARG A 43 6.85 17.88 9.04
CA ARG A 43 5.99 19.08 9.17
C ARG A 43 5.59 19.32 10.62
N LEU A 44 5.21 18.26 11.35
CA LEU A 44 4.86 18.35 12.77
C LEU A 44 6.07 18.76 13.62
N GLY A 45 7.24 18.18 13.36
CA GLY A 45 8.49 18.52 14.03
C GLY A 45 8.92 19.96 13.77
N ALA A 46 8.82 20.43 12.53
CA ALA A 46 9.09 21.82 12.17
C ALA A 46 8.15 22.79 12.89
N ALA A 47 6.85 22.46 12.98
CA ALA A 47 5.86 23.27 13.67
C ALA A 47 6.00 23.26 15.20
N ALA A 48 6.45 22.14 15.80
CA ALA A 48 6.65 22.01 17.25
C ALA A 48 7.90 22.76 17.75
N GLY A 49 8.84 23.03 16.84
CA GLY A 49 10.08 23.77 17.07
C GLY A 49 11.23 22.88 17.52
N ALA A 50 12.45 23.43 17.44
CA ALA A 50 13.68 22.72 17.80
C ALA A 50 13.63 22.17 19.24
N GLY A 51 14.12 20.94 19.40
CA GLY A 51 14.10 20.22 20.68
C GLY A 51 12.79 19.49 20.97
N SER A 52 11.81 19.52 20.06
CA SER A 52 10.66 18.61 20.16
C SER A 52 11.11 17.16 19.97
N PRO A 53 10.55 16.20 20.72
CA PRO A 53 10.78 14.78 20.47
C PRO A 53 10.29 14.33 19.08
N VAL A 54 9.47 15.13 18.40
CA VAL A 54 9.02 14.83 17.03
C VAL A 54 10.10 15.17 15.98
N SER A 55 10.97 16.12 16.27
CA SER A 55 12.04 16.54 15.36
C SER A 55 13.00 15.38 15.07
N GLY A 56 13.30 15.16 13.79
CA GLY A 56 14.22 14.09 13.34
C GLY A 56 13.59 12.71 13.23
N ARG A 57 12.34 12.51 13.69
CA ARG A 57 11.67 11.22 13.54
C ARG A 57 11.35 10.87 12.08
N GLY A 58 11.04 11.88 11.26
CA GLY A 58 10.77 11.69 9.84
C GLY A 58 11.96 11.09 9.08
N GLU A 59 13.19 11.46 9.45
CA GLU A 59 14.42 10.89 8.88
C GLU A 59 14.50 9.38 9.08
N LEU A 60 14.23 8.89 10.29
CA LEU A 60 14.26 7.45 10.58
C LEU A 60 13.23 6.65 9.75
N VAL A 61 12.06 7.26 9.51
CA VAL A 61 11.00 6.64 8.71
C VAL A 61 11.36 6.69 7.22
N ARG A 62 11.95 7.80 6.75
CA ARG A 62 12.46 7.93 5.37
C ARG A 62 13.55 6.91 5.08
N ASP A 63 14.52 6.74 5.98
CA ASP A 63 15.57 5.74 5.88
C ASP A 63 15.01 4.32 5.77
N ARG A 64 13.93 4.03 6.50
CA ARG A 64 13.23 2.74 6.40
C ARG A 64 12.58 2.56 5.04
N ALA A 65 11.95 3.60 4.50
CA ALA A 65 11.34 3.59 3.17
C ALA A 65 12.42 3.33 2.09
N GLU A 66 13.56 4.00 2.19
CA GLU A 66 14.69 3.84 1.27
C GLU A 66 15.25 2.43 1.30
N ARG A 67 15.51 1.86 2.49
CA ARG A 67 15.96 0.46 2.61
C ARG A 67 14.96 -0.53 2.04
N MET A 68 13.66 -0.25 2.16
CA MET A 68 12.62 -1.10 1.59
C MET A 68 12.59 -0.98 0.06
N ALA A 69 12.64 0.24 -0.48
CA ALA A 69 12.71 0.48 -1.92
C ALA A 69 13.95 -0.17 -2.55
N ASP A 70 15.11 -0.04 -1.92
CA ASP A 70 16.35 -0.69 -2.34
C ASP A 70 16.22 -2.21 -2.38
N ARG A 71 15.52 -2.79 -1.40
CA ARG A 71 15.25 -4.23 -1.39
C ARG A 71 14.35 -4.62 -2.56
N LEU A 72 13.28 -3.88 -2.83
CA LEU A 72 12.36 -4.14 -3.92
C LEU A 72 13.03 -4.02 -5.28
N ASN A 73 13.88 -3.01 -5.48
CA ASN A 73 14.63 -2.81 -6.72
C ASN A 73 15.65 -3.92 -7.00
N ARG A 74 16.10 -4.65 -5.97
CA ARG A 74 17.05 -5.77 -6.10
C ARG A 74 16.37 -7.11 -6.32
N LEU A 75 15.04 -7.20 -6.22
CA LEU A 75 14.32 -8.42 -6.55
C LEU A 75 14.33 -8.59 -8.07
N PRO A 76 14.64 -9.79 -8.61
CA PRO A 76 14.51 -10.03 -10.02
C PRO A 76 13.06 -9.76 -10.43
N SER A 77 12.87 -8.93 -11.46
CA SER A 77 11.56 -8.72 -12.07
C SER A 77 10.97 -10.09 -12.38
N VAL A 78 9.97 -10.51 -11.63
CA VAL A 78 9.19 -11.69 -12.00
C VAL A 78 8.50 -11.27 -13.30
N GLU A 79 9.05 -11.70 -14.43
CA GLU A 79 8.33 -11.72 -15.69
C GLU A 79 7.02 -12.46 -15.41
N ARG A 80 5.91 -11.72 -15.29
CA ARG A 80 4.59 -12.30 -15.51
C ARG A 80 4.59 -12.74 -16.97
N GLY A 81 4.99 -13.99 -17.20
CA GLY A 81 4.58 -14.72 -18.39
C GLY A 81 3.06 -14.66 -18.51
N PRO A 82 2.51 -14.78 -19.73
CA PRO A 82 1.08 -14.63 -19.97
C PRO A 82 0.35 -15.80 -19.32
N THR A 83 -0.20 -15.60 -18.13
CA THR A 83 -1.18 -16.52 -17.55
C THR A 83 -2.57 -15.93 -17.75
N ASP A 84 -2.99 -15.87 -19.00
CA ASP A 84 -4.41 -15.85 -19.38
C ASP A 84 -4.94 -17.29 -19.65
N ASP A 85 -4.07 -18.31 -19.67
CA ASP A 85 -4.48 -19.69 -20.07
C ASP A 85 -4.90 -20.62 -18.89
N ALA A 86 -5.09 -20.11 -17.67
CA ALA A 86 -5.41 -20.95 -16.51
C ALA A 86 -6.84 -20.78 -15.95
N LEU A 87 -7.75 -20.16 -16.70
CA LEU A 87 -9.18 -20.09 -16.34
C LEU A 87 -10.10 -20.99 -17.17
N GLU A 88 -9.58 -21.81 -18.10
CA GLU A 88 -10.44 -22.62 -18.99
C GLU A 88 -10.49 -24.14 -18.69
N CYS A 89 -9.96 -24.62 -17.55
CA CYS A 89 -9.97 -26.05 -17.21
C CYS A 89 -10.87 -26.44 -16.03
N LEU A 90 -11.74 -25.53 -15.55
CA LEU A 90 -12.63 -25.77 -14.40
C LEU A 90 -14.12 -25.52 -14.70
N ALA A 91 -14.55 -25.78 -15.93
CA ALA A 91 -15.97 -25.77 -16.30
C ALA A 91 -16.42 -27.11 -16.91
N VAL A 92 -16.20 -28.22 -16.20
CA VAL A 92 -16.96 -29.46 -16.42
C VAL A 92 -17.33 -30.07 -15.06
N ALA A 93 -18.49 -29.70 -14.55
CA ALA A 93 -19.45 -30.57 -13.85
C ALA A 93 -20.59 -29.70 -13.29
N GLY A 94 -21.73 -29.69 -13.98
CA GLY A 94 -22.92 -28.99 -13.52
C GLY A 94 -24.03 -28.99 -14.57
N ASP A 95 -24.77 -30.09 -14.62
CA ASP A 95 -26.00 -30.26 -15.40
C ASP A 95 -27.02 -29.13 -15.18
N GLY A 96 -27.75 -28.81 -16.25
CA GLY A 96 -29.10 -28.24 -16.16
C GLY A 96 -29.28 -26.83 -16.70
N HIS A 97 -29.48 -26.70 -18.02
CA HIS A 97 -30.76 -26.26 -18.61
C HIS A 97 -30.57 -25.92 -20.10
N PHE A 98 -31.27 -26.68 -20.94
CA PHE A 98 -31.53 -26.33 -22.33
C PHE A 98 -32.21 -24.96 -22.40
N PHE A 99 -31.59 -23.98 -23.04
CA PHE A 99 -32.32 -22.88 -23.68
C PHE A 99 -32.04 -22.87 -25.17
N ARG A 100 -33.13 -23.14 -25.89
CA ARG A 100 -33.32 -23.08 -27.33
C ARG A 100 -33.31 -21.61 -27.76
N GLY A 101 -32.63 -21.32 -28.87
CA GLY A 101 -32.14 -19.99 -29.20
C GLY A 101 -33.13 -18.97 -29.75
N GLU A 102 -32.59 -17.80 -30.03
CA GLU A 102 -33.05 -16.86 -31.06
C GLU A 102 -31.82 -16.37 -31.85
N PRO A 103 -31.82 -16.39 -33.19
CA PRO A 103 -30.77 -15.73 -33.97
C PRO A 103 -31.01 -14.22 -34.07
N ALA A 104 -29.91 -13.47 -34.19
CA ALA A 104 -29.89 -12.02 -34.31
C ALA A 104 -30.65 -11.51 -35.56
N PRO A 105 -31.18 -10.26 -35.54
CA PRO A 105 -31.92 -9.71 -36.66
C PRO A 105 -30.96 -9.32 -37.81
N GLU A 106 -31.22 -9.87 -38.99
CA GLU A 106 -30.59 -9.44 -40.25
C GLU A 106 -31.12 -8.04 -40.65
N ARG A 107 -30.25 -7.18 -41.17
CA ARG A 107 -30.61 -5.94 -41.88
C ARG A 107 -30.48 -6.15 -43.38
#